data_AF-A0A7S3A4H1-F1
#
_entry.id   AF-A0A7S3A4H1-F1
#
_cell.length_a   1.000
_cell.length_b   1.000
_cell.length_c   1.000
_cell.angle_alpha   90.00
_cell.angle_beta   90.00
_cell.angle_gamma   90.00
#
_symmetry.space_group_name_H-M   'P 1'
#
loop_
_entity.id
_entity.type
_entity.pdbx_description
1 polymer ?
#
loop_
_entity_poly.entity_id
_entity_poly.type
_entity_poly.pdbx_seq_one_letter_code
_entity_poly.pdbx_strand_id
1 'polypeptide(L)'
;MPDVYSKFRDMVKDKGQIREPLPAPKKLPRTIDCESGRLPTLSDLGLGSEPPRKLKAERFTGGEIDAMGRLERYIAEAKRNSGTASSHLGADFSCKISPWLALGCVSPRRIHQELKKRNVVPEISKSTTYFELVWRDFFRFITLKYGASRLRTGTTSAAGTRAQALTSSGIKEQMMSAAH
;
A
#
# COMPACT_ATOMS: atom_id res chain seq x y z
N MET A 1 -3.17 17.26 14.85
CA MET A 1 -3.51 16.66 13.54
C MET A 1 -4.75 17.35 12.98
N PRO A 2 -4.60 18.20 11.95
CA PRO A 2 -5.73 18.86 11.27
C PRO A 2 -6.65 17.87 10.55
N ASP A 3 -7.94 18.20 10.43
CA ASP A 3 -8.93 17.38 9.71
C ASP A 3 -9.00 17.66 8.22
N VAL A 4 -8.41 18.78 7.79
CA VAL A 4 -8.36 19.21 6.39
C VAL A 4 -6.94 19.04 5.88
N TYR A 5 -6.79 18.39 4.72
CA TYR A 5 -5.49 18.09 4.13
C TYR A 5 -4.61 19.34 3.91
N SER A 6 -5.18 20.44 3.40
CA SER A 6 -4.42 21.68 3.15
C SER A 6 -3.73 22.20 4.42
N LYS A 7 -4.49 22.28 5.53
CA LYS A 7 -3.96 22.69 6.84
C LYS A 7 -2.86 21.74 7.34
N PHE A 8 -3.01 20.43 7.12
CA PHE A 8 -1.99 19.46 7.48
C PHE A 8 -0.71 19.63 6.65
N ARG A 9 -0.85 19.78 5.33
CA ARG A 9 0.27 20.00 4.42
C ARG A 9 1.05 21.25 4.79
N ASP A 10 0.36 22.37 5.04
CA ASP A 10 1.00 23.64 5.38
C ASP A 10 1.76 23.52 6.71
N MET A 11 1.17 22.87 7.72
CA MET A 11 1.84 22.56 8.98
C MET A 11 3.10 21.68 8.79
N VAL A 12 3.05 20.67 7.90
CA VAL A 12 4.22 19.82 7.58
C VAL A 12 5.28 20.60 6.81
N LYS A 13 4.89 21.51 5.91
CA LYS A 13 5.82 22.34 5.15
C LYS A 13 6.57 23.33 6.07
N ASP A 14 5.85 23.96 6.99
CA ASP A 14 6.39 25.03 7.84
C ASP A 14 7.19 24.48 9.03
N LYS A 15 6.75 23.37 9.63
CA LYS A 15 7.30 22.84 10.89
C LYS A 15 7.88 21.43 10.77
N GLY A 16 7.61 20.74 9.66
CA GLY A 16 8.00 19.35 9.49
C GLY A 16 9.47 19.21 9.10
N GLN A 17 10.16 18.26 9.73
CA GLN A 17 11.50 17.85 9.34
C GLN A 17 11.48 16.41 8.86
N ILE A 18 11.82 16.19 7.59
CA ILE A 18 11.95 14.84 7.03
C ILE A 18 13.31 14.29 7.44
N ARG A 19 13.30 13.26 8.29
CA ARG A 19 14.50 12.55 8.72
C ARG A 19 15.09 11.73 7.58
N GLU A 20 16.41 11.57 7.58
CA GLU A 20 17.07 10.64 6.66
C GLU A 20 16.63 9.18 6.94
N PRO A 21 16.66 8.30 5.92
CA PRO A 21 16.54 6.86 6.11
C PRO A 21 17.63 6.32 7.02
N LEU A 22 17.29 5.32 7.81
CA LEU A 22 18.28 4.58 8.59
C LEU A 22 19.15 3.74 7.63
N PRO A 23 20.46 3.59 7.89
CA PRO A 23 21.30 2.70 7.10
C PRO A 23 20.89 1.24 7.35
N ALA A 24 20.99 0.42 6.30
CA ALA A 24 20.79 -1.02 6.46
C ALA A 24 21.86 -1.61 7.39
N PRO A 25 21.50 -2.54 8.29
CA PRO A 25 22.47 -3.20 9.15
C PRO A 25 23.44 -4.02 8.30
N LYS A 26 24.74 -3.88 8.54
CA LYS A 26 25.79 -4.64 7.82
C LYS A 26 25.93 -6.08 8.32
N LYS A 27 25.49 -6.33 9.55
CA LYS A 27 25.53 -7.63 10.21
C LYS A 27 24.27 -7.76 11.06
N LEU A 28 23.68 -8.94 11.04
CA LEU A 28 22.60 -9.31 11.94
C LEU A 28 23.19 -10.21 13.05
N PRO A 29 22.62 -10.20 14.27
CA PRO A 29 22.98 -11.17 15.29
C PRO A 29 22.75 -12.59 14.74
N ARG A 30 23.49 -13.57 15.28
CA ARG A 30 23.26 -14.97 14.92
C ARG A 30 21.82 -15.33 15.23
N THR A 31 21.16 -15.96 14.26
CA THR A 31 19.85 -16.55 14.46
C THR A 31 19.97 -17.68 15.48
N ILE A 32 18.93 -17.87 16.28
CA ILE A 32 18.74 -19.10 17.03
C ILE A 32 18.66 -20.23 16.00
N ASP A 33 19.24 -21.40 16.31
CA ASP A 33 19.11 -22.56 15.43
C ASP A 33 17.64 -22.98 15.40
N CYS A 34 16.95 -22.61 14.32
CA CYS A 34 15.58 -22.98 14.05
C CYS A 34 15.45 -23.32 12.56
N GLU A 35 14.64 -24.32 12.24
CA GLU A 35 14.36 -24.64 10.85
C GLU A 35 13.60 -23.49 10.19
N SER A 36 14.16 -22.99 9.08
CA SER A 36 13.46 -22.02 8.24
C SER A 36 12.30 -22.73 7.55
N GLY A 37 11.07 -22.39 7.93
CA GLY A 37 9.88 -22.94 7.30
C GLY A 37 9.77 -22.58 5.81
N ARG A 38 9.02 -23.39 5.05
CA ARG A 38 8.69 -23.09 3.64
C ARG A 38 7.67 -21.94 3.59
N LEU A 39 7.82 -21.03 2.64
CA LEU A 39 6.81 -20.02 2.34
C LEU A 39 5.53 -20.68 1.77
N PRO A 40 4.33 -20.34 2.27
CA PRO A 40 3.09 -20.93 1.79
C PRO A 40 2.79 -20.51 0.35
N THR A 41 2.12 -21.40 -0.39
CA THR A 41 1.51 -21.06 -1.68
C THR A 41 0.15 -20.38 -1.48
N LEU A 42 -0.42 -19.79 -2.55
CA LEU A 42 -1.78 -19.24 -2.49
C LEU A 42 -2.81 -20.30 -2.11
N SER A 43 -2.66 -21.52 -2.65
CA SER A 43 -3.54 -22.65 -2.32
C SER A 43 -3.46 -23.06 -0.86
N ASP A 44 -2.27 -23.03 -0.25
CA ASP A 44 -2.08 -23.32 1.19
C ASP A 44 -2.82 -22.30 2.07
N LEU A 45 -3.05 -21.09 1.56
CA LEU A 45 -3.82 -20.03 2.24
C LEU A 45 -5.32 -20.06 1.91
N GLY A 46 -5.79 -21.08 1.16
CA GLY A 46 -7.18 -21.17 0.72
C GLY A 46 -7.55 -20.17 -0.39
N LEU A 47 -6.55 -19.61 -1.07
CA LEU A 47 -6.73 -18.68 -2.20
C LEU A 47 -6.59 -19.43 -3.52
N GLY A 48 -7.40 -19.08 -4.52
CA GLY A 48 -7.34 -19.67 -5.85
C GLY A 48 -5.96 -19.47 -6.50
N SER A 49 -5.47 -20.51 -7.18
CA SER A 49 -4.18 -20.51 -7.88
C SER A 49 -4.26 -19.91 -9.29
N GLU A 50 -5.38 -19.32 -9.69
CA GLU A 50 -5.51 -18.80 -11.04
C GLU A 50 -4.54 -17.64 -11.24
N PRO A 51 -3.72 -17.67 -12.31
CA PRO A 51 -2.91 -16.51 -12.64
C PRO A 51 -3.84 -15.32 -12.79
N PRO A 52 -3.45 -14.11 -12.32
CA PRO A 52 -4.29 -12.94 -12.46
C PRO A 52 -4.73 -12.85 -13.92
N ARG A 53 -6.05 -12.93 -14.16
CA ARG A 53 -6.68 -12.77 -15.48
C ARG A 53 -5.96 -11.63 -16.16
N LYS A 54 -5.44 -11.79 -17.39
CA LYS A 54 -4.62 -10.80 -18.11
C LYS A 54 -5.24 -9.39 -18.01
N LEU A 55 -4.93 -8.68 -16.93
CA LEU A 55 -5.30 -7.30 -16.76
C LEU A 55 -4.33 -6.57 -17.69
N LYS A 56 -4.83 -5.61 -18.48
CA LYS A 56 -3.98 -4.71 -19.27
C LYS A 56 -3.04 -3.85 -18.39
N ALA A 57 -3.02 -4.09 -17.08
CA ALA A 57 -2.17 -3.42 -16.11
C ALA A 57 -0.73 -3.95 -16.18
N GLU A 58 0.20 -3.05 -15.88
CA GLU A 58 1.62 -3.39 -15.72
C GLU A 58 1.79 -4.56 -14.74
N ARG A 59 2.67 -5.49 -15.08
CA ARG A 59 3.03 -6.59 -14.17
C ARG A 59 3.95 -6.03 -13.07
N PHE A 60 3.55 -6.20 -11.82
CA PHE A 60 4.36 -5.86 -10.65
C PHE A 60 5.04 -7.11 -10.10
N THR A 61 6.34 -7.01 -9.86
CA THR A 61 7.11 -8.02 -9.11
C THR A 61 7.32 -7.48 -7.69
N GLY A 62 6.98 -8.28 -6.69
CA GLY A 62 7.15 -7.89 -5.28
C GLY A 62 8.62 -7.88 -4.84
N GLY A 63 8.92 -7.17 -3.74
CA GLY A 63 10.25 -7.16 -3.13
C GLY A 63 10.96 -5.81 -3.18
N GLU A 64 11.93 -5.63 -2.29
CA GLU A 64 12.73 -4.39 -2.18
C GLU A 64 13.55 -4.10 -3.44
N ILE A 65 14.13 -5.14 -4.05
CA ILE A 65 14.97 -5.01 -5.25
C ILE A 65 14.16 -4.39 -6.40
N ASP A 66 12.99 -4.94 -6.70
CA ASP A 66 12.09 -4.41 -7.74
C ASP A 66 11.56 -3.00 -7.40
N ALA A 67 11.30 -2.73 -6.11
CA ALA A 67 10.92 -1.39 -5.65
C ALA A 67 11.99 -0.35 -5.98
N MET A 68 13.25 -0.66 -5.65
CA MET A 68 14.38 0.21 -5.93
C MET A 68 14.59 0.37 -7.43
N GLY A 69 14.54 -0.71 -8.21
CA GLY A 69 14.65 -0.64 -9.68
C GLY A 69 13.55 0.21 -10.32
N ARG A 70 12.31 0.13 -9.83
CA ARG A 70 11.23 1.02 -10.29
C ARG A 70 11.51 2.49 -9.97
N LEU A 71 11.95 2.78 -8.75
CA LEU A 71 12.29 4.14 -8.32
C LEU A 71 13.42 4.74 -9.19
N GLU A 72 14.44 3.95 -9.50
CA GLU A 72 15.54 4.39 -10.36
C GLU A 72 15.09 4.70 -11.79
N ARG A 73 14.25 3.84 -12.38
CA ARG A 73 13.63 4.10 -13.69
C ARG A 73 12.81 5.39 -13.69
N TYR A 74 11.98 5.58 -12.65
CA TYR A 74 11.19 6.81 -12.50
C TYR A 74 12.08 8.06 -12.46
N ILE A 75 13.19 8.01 -11.71
CA ILE A 75 14.13 9.13 -11.61
C ILE A 75 14.79 9.41 -12.97
N ALA A 76 15.22 8.36 -13.68
CA ALA A 76 15.84 8.51 -15.00
C ALA A 76 14.85 9.08 -16.03
N GLU A 77 13.60 8.62 -16.02
CA GLU A 77 12.52 9.15 -16.86
C GLU A 77 12.22 10.62 -16.53
N ALA A 78 12.07 10.97 -15.25
CA ALA A 78 11.80 12.34 -14.82
C ALA A 78 12.90 13.32 -15.25
N LYS A 79 14.17 12.91 -15.21
CA LYS A 79 15.31 13.70 -15.71
C LYS A 79 15.35 13.87 -17.21
N ARG A 80 14.93 12.86 -17.98
CA ARG A 80 14.86 13.01 -19.46
C ARG A 80 13.79 14.01 -19.86
N ASN A 81 12.70 14.08 -19.08
CA ASN A 81 11.56 14.93 -19.36
C ASN A 81 11.67 16.33 -18.74
N SER A 82 12.73 16.65 -18.00
CA SER A 82 12.91 17.97 -17.35
C SER A 82 13.30 19.09 -18.33
N GLY A 83 13.64 18.77 -19.58
CA GLY A 83 14.00 19.74 -20.62
C GLY A 83 12.80 20.29 -21.42
N THR A 84 11.64 19.63 -21.37
CA THR A 84 10.40 20.16 -21.94
C THR A 84 9.76 21.08 -20.92
N ALA A 85 9.85 22.40 -21.17
CA ALA A 85 9.22 23.44 -20.38
C ALA A 85 7.70 23.22 -20.30
N SER A 86 7.23 22.56 -19.26
CA SER A 86 5.85 22.62 -18.75
C SER A 86 5.71 21.60 -17.63
N SER A 87 5.60 22.08 -16.40
CA SER A 87 4.50 21.83 -15.45
C SER A 87 3.77 20.46 -15.41
N HIS A 88 4.31 19.39 -15.99
CA HIS A 88 3.62 18.13 -16.24
C HIS A 88 4.45 16.92 -15.79
N LEU A 89 4.97 16.97 -14.56
CA LEU A 89 4.77 15.83 -13.67
C LEU A 89 3.27 15.74 -13.31
N GLY A 90 2.41 15.78 -14.33
CA GLY A 90 0.95 15.77 -14.26
C GLY A 90 0.46 14.36 -13.98
N ALA A 91 -0.86 14.23 -13.87
CA ALA A 91 -1.58 13.00 -13.51
C ALA A 91 -1.14 11.73 -14.27
N ASP A 92 -0.51 11.87 -15.44
CA ASP A 92 -0.07 10.78 -16.29
C ASP A 92 1.31 10.19 -15.92
N PHE A 93 2.20 10.97 -15.28
CA PHE A 93 3.55 10.52 -14.90
C PHE A 93 3.64 10.13 -13.42
N SER A 94 2.92 9.07 -13.06
CA SER A 94 2.96 8.52 -11.69
C SER A 94 4.22 7.67 -11.48
N CYS A 95 4.80 7.75 -10.27
CA CYS A 95 5.92 6.92 -9.85
C CYS A 95 5.59 5.41 -9.86
N LYS A 96 4.30 5.05 -9.88
CA LYS A 96 3.79 3.66 -9.80
C LYS A 96 4.44 2.82 -8.68
N ILE A 97 4.83 3.48 -7.58
CA ILE A 97 5.56 2.85 -6.47
C ILE A 97 4.64 2.34 -5.35
N SER A 98 3.33 2.61 -5.46
CA SER A 98 2.36 2.33 -4.39
C SER A 98 2.31 0.88 -3.91
N PRO A 99 2.45 -0.18 -4.75
CA PRO A 99 2.41 -1.56 -4.25
C PRO A 99 3.56 -1.86 -3.28
N TRP A 100 4.78 -1.43 -3.61
CA TRP A 100 5.96 -1.61 -2.75
C TRP A 100 5.92 -0.74 -1.51
N LEU A 101 5.36 0.47 -1.62
CA LEU A 101 5.19 1.38 -0.49
C LEU A 101 4.18 0.83 0.53
N ALA A 102 3.10 0.19 0.06
CA ALA A 102 2.09 -0.42 0.91
C ALA A 102 2.63 -1.64 1.69
N LEU A 103 3.50 -2.42 1.07
CA LEU A 103 4.14 -3.59 1.70
C LEU A 103 5.42 -3.26 2.49
N GLY A 104 5.87 -2.00 2.48
CA GLY A 104 7.08 -1.58 3.17
C GLY A 104 8.39 -2.00 2.49
N CYS A 105 8.34 -2.48 1.24
CA CYS A 105 9.52 -2.81 0.44
C CYS A 105 10.37 -1.58 0.11
N VAL A 106 9.80 -0.38 0.17
CA VAL A 106 10.52 0.89 0.09
C VAL A 106 9.92 1.89 1.07
N SER A 107 10.76 2.66 1.75
CA SER A 107 10.29 3.65 2.70
C SER A 107 10.05 5.03 2.05
N PRO A 108 9.11 5.83 2.58
CA PRO A 108 8.88 7.21 2.11
C PRO A 108 10.12 8.10 2.22
N ARG A 109 10.87 7.93 3.32
CA ARG A 109 12.13 8.64 3.56
C ARG A 109 13.15 8.27 2.49
N ARG A 110 13.21 7.00 2.08
CA ARG A 110 14.12 6.54 1.03
C ARG A 110 13.77 7.17 -0.31
N ILE A 111 12.48 7.19 -0.68
CA ILE A 111 12.01 7.87 -1.90
C ILE A 111 12.42 9.35 -1.88
N HIS A 112 12.08 10.08 -0.81
CA HIS A 112 12.45 11.48 -0.66
C HIS A 112 13.97 11.73 -0.77
N GLN A 113 14.76 10.89 -0.10
CA GLN A 113 16.22 10.98 -0.13
C GLN A 113 16.79 10.74 -1.53
N GLU A 114 16.30 9.74 -2.26
CA GLU A 114 16.78 9.46 -3.63
C GLU A 114 16.40 10.57 -4.61
N LEU A 115 15.17 11.12 -4.52
CA LEU A 115 14.75 12.28 -5.31
C LEU A 115 15.65 13.50 -5.05
N LYS A 116 16.03 13.72 -3.78
CA LYS A 116 16.93 14.80 -3.37
C LYS A 116 18.34 14.60 -3.86
N LYS A 117 18.94 13.43 -3.59
CA LYS A 117 20.31 13.10 -3.99
C LYS A 117 20.51 13.19 -5.49
N ARG A 118 19.50 12.76 -6.26
CA ARG A 118 19.59 12.74 -7.71
C ARG A 118 19.15 14.06 -8.35
N ASN A 119 18.76 15.08 -7.59
CA ASN A 119 18.32 16.40 -8.11
C ASN A 119 17.26 16.27 -9.22
N VAL A 120 16.23 15.46 -8.97
CA VAL A 120 15.19 15.16 -9.98
C VAL A 120 14.39 16.40 -10.37
N VAL A 121 14.16 17.28 -9.40
CA VAL A 121 13.52 18.59 -9.59
C VAL A 121 14.30 19.65 -8.81
N PRO A 122 14.25 20.93 -9.23
CA PRO A 122 14.91 22.02 -8.50
C PRO A 122 14.41 22.15 -7.05
N GLU A 123 13.12 21.91 -6.83
CA GLU A 123 12.50 21.98 -5.52
C GLU A 123 11.54 20.80 -5.30
N ILE A 124 11.95 19.85 -4.44
CA ILE A 124 11.21 18.60 -4.21
C ILE A 124 9.83 18.86 -3.59
N SER A 125 9.69 19.87 -2.73
CA SER A 125 8.41 20.28 -2.14
C SER A 125 7.34 20.65 -3.18
N LYS A 126 7.76 20.98 -4.41
CA LYS A 126 6.86 21.26 -5.54
C LYS A 126 6.60 20.05 -6.44
N SER A 127 7.21 18.90 -6.16
CA SER A 127 6.98 17.68 -6.94
C SER A 127 5.66 17.01 -6.59
N THR A 128 4.99 16.45 -7.59
CA THR A 128 3.79 15.61 -7.42
C THR A 128 4.06 14.43 -6.50
N THR A 129 5.24 13.80 -6.61
CA THR A 129 5.62 12.71 -5.70
C THR A 129 5.69 13.16 -4.25
N TYR A 130 6.25 14.33 -3.95
CA TYR A 130 6.25 14.86 -2.58
C TYR A 130 4.83 15.07 -2.06
N PHE A 131 3.97 15.69 -2.88
CA PHE A 131 2.56 15.90 -2.54
C PHE A 131 1.85 14.57 -2.22
N GLU A 132 2.02 13.55 -3.06
CA GLU A 132 1.44 12.21 -2.87
C GLU A 132 1.96 11.54 -1.59
N LEU A 133 3.25 11.67 -1.26
CA LEU A 133 3.81 11.14 -0.01
C LEU A 133 3.24 11.84 1.23
N VAL A 134 3.01 13.16 1.17
CA VAL A 134 2.32 13.90 2.25
C VAL A 134 0.85 13.49 2.33
N TRP A 135 0.19 13.23 1.20
CA TRP A 135 -1.18 12.69 1.17
C TRP A 135 -1.28 11.32 1.85
N ARG A 136 -0.30 10.44 1.60
CA ARG A 136 -0.21 9.14 2.31
C ARG A 136 -0.11 9.35 3.82
N ASP A 137 0.75 10.26 4.28
CA ASP A 137 0.93 10.51 5.71
C ASP A 137 -0.29 11.16 6.35
N PHE A 138 -0.99 12.04 5.64
CA PHE A 138 -2.27 12.58 6.08
C PHE A 138 -3.25 11.44 6.41
N PHE A 139 -3.44 10.48 5.51
CA PHE A 139 -4.34 9.36 5.77
C PHE A 139 -3.86 8.41 6.86
N ARG A 140 -2.54 8.19 6.96
CA ARG A 140 -1.95 7.42 8.06
C ARG A 140 -2.34 8.03 9.41
N PHE A 141 -2.19 9.35 9.56
CA PHE A 141 -2.45 10.05 10.82
C PHE A 141 -3.94 10.31 11.08
N ILE A 142 -4.76 10.57 10.06
CA ILE A 142 -6.20 10.76 10.24
C ILE A 142 -6.87 9.44 10.65
N THR A 143 -6.41 8.32 10.09
CA THR A 143 -6.86 6.98 10.48
C THR A 143 -6.44 6.67 11.91
N LEU A 144 -5.24 7.10 12.35
CA LEU A 144 -4.84 6.97 13.75
C LEU A 144 -5.73 7.82 14.68
N LYS A 145 -6.05 9.07 14.30
CA LYS A 145 -6.91 9.98 15.07
C LYS A 145 -8.32 9.41 15.28
N TYR A 146 -8.92 8.82 14.25
CA TYR A 146 -10.32 8.36 14.29
C TYR A 146 -10.51 6.85 14.44
N GLY A 147 -9.48 6.05 14.13
CA GLY A 147 -9.56 4.58 14.13
C GLY A 147 -9.79 3.99 15.51
N ALA A 148 -9.26 4.61 16.56
CA ALA A 148 -9.52 4.21 17.95
C ALA A 148 -10.99 4.40 18.37
N SER A 149 -11.71 5.35 17.76
CA SER A 149 -13.13 5.59 18.03
C SER A 149 -14.03 4.62 17.26
N ARG A 150 -13.69 4.32 16.00
CA ARG A 150 -14.49 3.44 15.13
C ARG A 150 -14.48 1.96 15.53
N LEU A 151 -13.40 1.48 16.14
CA LEU A 151 -13.32 0.11 16.64
C LEU A 151 -14.13 -0.10 17.93
N ARG A 152 -14.43 0.97 18.68
CA ARG A 152 -15.22 0.89 19.93
C ARG A 152 -16.72 0.85 19.69
N THR A 153 -17.20 1.36 18.56
CA THR A 153 -18.63 1.34 18.20
C THR A 153 -19.05 0.07 17.46
N GLY A 154 -18.13 -0.87 17.23
CA GLY A 154 -18.39 -2.15 16.55
C GLY A 154 -18.58 -3.36 17.47
N THR A 155 -18.44 -3.20 18.79
CA THR A 155 -18.69 -4.27 19.77
C THR A 155 -19.98 -4.03 20.54
N THR A 156 -21.12 -4.20 19.87
CA THR A 156 -22.38 -4.53 20.54
C THR A 156 -23.06 -5.65 19.77
N SER A 157 -23.07 -6.84 20.39
CA SER A 157 -23.83 -8.07 20.08
C SER A 157 -23.52 -8.75 18.73
N ALA A 158 -23.19 -10.03 18.64
CA ALA A 158 -23.70 -11.15 19.42
C ALA A 158 -22.61 -12.20 19.71
N ALA A 159 -22.34 -12.40 21.00
CA ALA A 159 -21.88 -13.68 21.50
C ALA A 159 -23.11 -14.56 21.76
N GLY A 160 -23.14 -15.72 21.10
CA GLY A 160 -23.94 -16.89 21.49
C GLY A 160 -25.41 -16.89 21.08
N THR A 161 -25.78 -17.78 20.15
CA THR A 161 -26.86 -18.75 20.36
C THR A 161 -26.73 -19.91 19.35
N ARG A 162 -26.45 -21.10 19.91
CA ARG A 162 -26.71 -22.48 19.45
C ARG A 162 -26.33 -22.90 18.02
N ALA A 163 -25.26 -23.70 17.97
CA ALA A 163 -25.26 -24.93 17.20
C ALA A 163 -26.18 -25.96 17.90
N GLN A 164 -27.27 -26.38 17.22
CA GLN A 164 -27.80 -27.75 17.23
C GLN A 164 -29.10 -27.85 16.43
N ALA A 165 -29.26 -29.02 15.80
CA ALA A 165 -30.50 -29.64 15.28
C ALA A 165 -30.92 -29.17 13.86
N LEU A 166 -31.18 -30.01 12.85
CA LEU A 166 -31.43 -31.45 12.79
C LEU A 166 -31.03 -32.05 11.43
N THR A 167 -30.59 -33.30 11.49
CA THR A 167 -30.71 -34.32 10.45
C THR A 167 -32.18 -34.70 10.20
N SER A 168 -32.62 -34.68 8.94
CA SER A 168 -33.62 -35.60 8.33
C SER A 168 -33.76 -35.22 6.85
N SER A 169 -33.31 -36.03 5.88
CA SER A 169 -34.07 -37.13 5.27
C SER A 169 -35.48 -36.72 4.80
N GLY A 170 -35.71 -36.75 3.48
CA GLY A 170 -37.02 -36.62 2.81
C GLY A 170 -37.55 -35.19 2.79
N ILE A 171 -37.90 -34.56 1.67
CA ILE A 171 -38.84 -35.03 0.65
C ILE A 171 -38.53 -34.25 -0.64
N LYS A 172 -38.30 -35.00 -1.73
CA LYS A 172 -38.35 -34.52 -3.10
C LYS A 172 -39.81 -34.26 -3.51
N GLU A 173 -39.97 -33.41 -4.53
CA GLU A 173 -41.11 -33.38 -5.44
C GLU A 173 -42.45 -32.84 -4.91
N GLN A 174 -42.64 -31.53 -5.02
CA GLN A 174 -43.82 -30.96 -5.67
C GLN A 174 -43.44 -29.67 -6.41
N MET A 175 -42.79 -29.83 -7.57
CA MET A 175 -42.77 -28.83 -8.65
C MET A 175 -43.20 -29.50 -9.94
N MET A 176 -44.47 -29.91 -10.01
CA MET A 176 -45.21 -30.13 -11.25
C MET A 176 -46.70 -29.96 -10.97
N SER A 177 -47.19 -28.73 -11.13
CA SER A 177 -48.49 -28.40 -11.71
C SER A 177 -48.66 -26.88 -11.69
N ALA A 178 -49.20 -26.32 -12.77
CA ALA A 178 -49.49 -24.91 -13.01
C ALA A 178 -48.34 -24.04 -13.58
N ALA A 179 -47.84 -24.44 -14.75
CA ALA A 179 -47.66 -23.50 -15.85
C ALA A 179 -48.34 -24.13 -17.08
N HIS A 180 -49.24 -23.36 -17.70
CA HIS A 180 -49.92 -23.68 -18.96
C HIS A 180 -48.93 -23.93 -20.10
#